data_AF-U6LXI0-F1
#
_entry.id   AF-U6LXI0-F1
#
_cell.length_a   1.000
_cell.length_b   1.000
_cell.length_c   1.000
_cell.angle_alpha   90.00
_cell.angle_beta   90.00
_cell.angle_gamma   90.00
#
_symmetry.space_group_name_H-M   'P 1'
#
loop_
_entity.id
_entity.type
_entity.pdbx_description
1 polymer ?
#
loop_
_entity_poly.entity_id
_entity_poly.type
_entity_poly.pdbx_seq_one_letter_code
_entity_poly.pdbx_strand_id
1 'polypeptide(L)'
;MDKLIEGENGSATITNDGATLLNLLQVKHPAAALLVDVAQSQDLEVGDGTTSVAVLAGELLQETKTLIEEGMSPQVIVKGLRAARDLMVVKAVSLLGDNLDCSQVGVKKETGGSYGDSSVIDGVAFKKTFSYAGFEQQPKKILSPKILLLNLELELKAEKENAEVRLSDPDVRKETKRRQKGDKKETPVSFCSLGPLFAGSGGCFSFSCLLSVSFLF
;
A
#
# COMPACT_ATOMS: atom_id res chain seq x y z
N MET A 1 -16.36 13.51 15.80
CA MET A 1 -15.93 13.65 17.21
C MET A 1 -16.15 15.10 17.56
N ASP A 2 -16.96 15.36 18.58
CA ASP A 2 -17.34 16.73 18.94
C ASP A 2 -16.17 17.44 19.58
N LYS A 3 -15.94 18.69 19.20
CA LYS A 3 -14.90 19.55 19.73
C LYS A 3 -15.55 20.66 20.55
N LEU A 4 -14.99 20.95 21.71
CA LEU A 4 -15.38 22.08 22.56
C LEU A 4 -14.29 23.15 22.47
N ILE A 5 -14.67 24.36 22.08
CA ILE A 5 -13.77 25.52 21.99
C ILE A 5 -14.28 26.57 22.97
N GLU A 6 -13.39 27.07 23.80
CA GLU A 6 -13.66 28.21 24.67
C GLU A 6 -13.11 29.48 24.00
N GLY A 7 -14.01 30.43 23.73
CA GLY A 7 -13.62 31.75 23.22
C GLY A 7 -13.09 32.65 24.33
N GLU A 8 -12.45 33.77 23.96
CA GLU A 8 -11.89 34.74 24.92
C GLU A 8 -12.92 35.30 25.92
N ASN A 9 -14.20 35.24 25.59
CA ASN A 9 -15.31 35.73 26.41
C ASN A 9 -15.87 34.68 27.40
N GLY A 10 -15.24 33.49 27.49
CA GLY A 10 -15.74 32.37 28.28
C GLY A 10 -16.96 31.65 27.68
N SER A 11 -17.33 31.98 26.44
CA SER A 11 -18.38 31.27 25.71
C SER A 11 -17.84 29.95 25.16
N ALA A 12 -18.33 28.84 25.68
CA ALA A 12 -18.02 27.51 25.16
C ALA A 12 -18.92 27.19 23.95
N THR A 13 -18.31 26.91 22.80
CA THR A 13 -19.00 26.43 21.60
C THR A 13 -18.63 24.97 21.36
N ILE A 14 -19.65 24.12 21.25
CA ILE A 14 -19.48 22.71 20.92
C ILE A 14 -19.84 22.55 19.44
N THR A 15 -18.89 22.07 18.64
CA THR A 15 -19.14 21.81 17.21
C THR A 15 -18.38 20.58 16.75
N ASN A 16 -18.98 19.83 15.83
CA ASN A 16 -18.31 18.75 15.11
C ASN A 16 -17.75 19.25 13.76
N ASP A 17 -18.29 20.34 13.23
CA ASP A 17 -17.92 20.85 11.90
C ASP A 17 -16.53 21.53 11.94
N GLY A 18 -15.71 21.17 10.94
CA GLY A 18 -14.37 21.70 10.79
C GLY A 18 -14.33 23.16 10.35
N ALA A 19 -15.27 23.60 9.50
CA ALA A 19 -15.30 24.97 9.01
C ALA A 19 -15.66 25.95 10.14
N THR A 20 -16.69 25.62 10.92
CA THR A 20 -17.07 26.36 12.13
C THR A 20 -15.91 26.44 13.14
N LEU A 21 -15.20 25.33 13.36
CA LEU A 21 -14.04 25.29 14.25
C LEU A 21 -12.90 26.19 13.78
N LEU A 22 -12.59 26.17 12.48
CA LEU A 22 -11.52 26.98 11.88
C LEU A 22 -11.82 28.48 11.90
N ASN A 23 -13.10 28.88 11.91
CA ASN A 23 -13.53 30.28 12.04
C ASN A 23 -13.40 30.83 13.47
N LEU A 24 -13.60 29.96 14.46
CA LEU A 24 -13.48 30.31 15.88
C LEU A 24 -12.01 30.42 16.30
N LEU A 25 -11.12 29.72 15.61
CA LEU A 25 -9.69 29.78 15.85
C LEU A 25 -9.07 31.03 15.22
N GLN A 26 -8.34 31.82 16.02
CA GLN A 26 -7.59 32.98 15.53
C GLN A 26 -6.31 32.54 14.80
N VAL A 27 -6.43 32.19 13.52
CA VAL A 27 -5.30 31.79 12.68
C VAL A 27 -4.50 33.01 12.21
N LYS A 28 -3.25 33.13 12.66
CA LYS A 28 -2.36 34.26 12.30
C LYS A 28 -1.50 34.01 11.06
N HIS A 29 -1.26 32.74 10.71
CA HIS A 29 -0.32 32.41 9.64
C HIS A 29 -1.02 32.43 8.27
N PRO A 30 -0.47 33.12 7.25
CA PRO A 30 -1.14 33.28 5.96
C PRO A 30 -1.38 31.95 5.23
N ALA A 31 -0.46 30.98 5.33
CA ALA A 31 -0.68 29.67 4.73
C ALA A 31 -1.76 28.85 5.46
N ALA A 32 -1.97 29.11 6.76
CA ALA A 32 -3.01 28.45 7.51
C ALA A 32 -4.37 29.12 7.25
N ALA A 33 -4.40 30.43 6.99
CA ALA A 33 -5.60 31.12 6.52
C ALA A 33 -6.13 30.52 5.21
N LEU A 34 -5.24 30.15 4.27
CA LEU A 34 -5.64 29.46 3.04
C LEU A 34 -6.34 28.11 3.30
N LEU A 35 -5.97 27.38 4.36
CA LEU A 35 -6.67 26.15 4.74
C LEU A 35 -8.06 26.43 5.31
N VAL A 36 -8.23 27.53 6.04
CA VAL A 36 -9.55 27.99 6.52
C VAL A 36 -10.44 28.33 5.32
N ASP A 37 -9.92 29.06 4.34
CA ASP A 37 -10.66 29.47 3.14
C ASP A 37 -11.14 28.25 2.33
N VAL A 38 -10.30 27.22 2.22
CA VAL A 38 -10.66 25.97 1.53
C VAL A 38 -11.75 25.21 2.29
N ALA A 39 -11.65 25.11 3.62
CA ALA A 39 -12.66 24.44 4.43
C ALA A 39 -14.02 25.17 4.42
N GLN A 40 -13.99 26.51 4.45
CA GLN A 40 -15.20 27.34 4.28
C GLN A 40 -15.82 27.17 2.89
N SER A 41 -15.00 27.14 1.84
CA SER A 41 -15.49 26.95 0.47
C SER A 41 -16.18 25.59 0.33
N GLN A 42 -15.65 24.54 0.97
CA GLN A 42 -16.26 23.22 1.00
C GLN A 42 -17.60 23.21 1.75
N ASP A 43 -17.70 23.95 2.86
CA ASP A 43 -18.94 24.08 3.64
C ASP A 43 -20.04 24.80 2.85
N LEU A 44 -19.68 25.85 2.10
CA LEU A 44 -20.62 26.61 1.26
C LEU A 44 -21.14 25.81 0.06
N GLU A 45 -20.29 25.03 -0.59
CA GLU A 45 -20.64 24.30 -1.81
C GLU A 45 -21.30 22.95 -1.54
N VAL A 46 -20.81 22.20 -0.55
CA VAL A 46 -21.22 20.81 -0.30
C VAL A 46 -21.84 20.64 1.10
N GLY A 47 -21.37 21.39 2.10
CA GLY A 47 -21.85 21.30 3.48
C GLY A 47 -21.37 20.06 4.25
N ASP A 48 -20.45 19.27 3.68
CA ASP A 48 -19.82 18.12 4.34
C ASP A 48 -18.37 17.95 3.85
N GLY A 49 -17.58 17.19 4.61
CA GLY A 49 -16.18 16.89 4.30
C GLY A 49 -15.22 18.03 4.63
N THR A 50 -15.67 19.07 5.33
CA THR A 50 -14.86 20.24 5.74
C THR A 50 -13.58 19.81 6.48
N THR A 51 -13.70 18.84 7.39
CA THR A 51 -12.56 18.28 8.12
C THR A 51 -11.67 17.44 7.22
N SER A 52 -12.26 16.62 6.34
CA SER A 52 -11.52 15.72 5.45
C SER A 52 -10.66 16.49 4.45
N VAL A 53 -11.19 17.58 3.88
CA VAL A 53 -10.44 18.44 2.94
C VAL A 53 -9.26 19.10 3.63
N ALA A 54 -9.43 19.60 4.85
CA ALA A 54 -8.35 20.22 5.62
C ALA A 54 -7.23 19.22 5.95
N VAL A 55 -7.59 18.01 6.39
CA VAL A 55 -6.62 16.94 6.70
C VAL A 55 -5.90 16.47 5.44
N LEU A 56 -6.62 16.28 4.33
CA LEU A 56 -6.04 15.87 3.05
C LEU A 56 -5.03 16.91 2.53
N ALA A 57 -5.36 18.19 2.62
CA ALA A 57 -4.46 19.27 2.22
C ALA A 57 -3.17 19.27 3.07
N GLY A 58 -3.28 19.00 4.38
CA GLY A 58 -2.13 18.84 5.26
C GLY A 58 -1.23 17.66 4.87
N GLU A 59 -1.83 16.50 4.61
CA GLU A 59 -1.10 15.29 4.20
C GLU A 59 -0.36 15.50 2.87
N LEU A 60 -1.02 16.12 1.89
CA LEU A 60 -0.41 16.43 0.59
C LEU A 60 0.81 17.35 0.74
N LEU A 61 0.75 18.34 1.64
CA LEU A 61 1.88 19.22 1.93
C LEU A 61 3.03 18.48 2.63
N GLN A 62 2.71 17.55 3.53
CA GLN A 62 3.70 16.72 4.21
C GLN A 62 4.45 15.80 3.23
N GLU A 63 3.74 15.19 2.30
CA GLU A 63 4.34 14.38 1.23
C GLU A 63 5.12 15.24 0.21
N THR A 64 4.64 16.45 -0.07
CA THR A 64 5.33 17.41 -0.95
C THR A 64 6.64 17.91 -0.34
N LYS A 65 6.71 18.02 0.99
CA LYS A 65 7.92 18.45 1.68
C LYS A 65 9.13 17.58 1.34
N THR A 66 8.96 16.26 1.25
CA THR A 66 10.07 15.35 0.90
C THR A 66 10.61 15.64 -0.50
N LEU A 67 9.73 15.97 -1.46
CA LEU A 67 10.12 16.27 -2.83
C LEU A 67 10.91 17.58 -2.93
N ILE A 68 10.57 18.57 -2.10
CA ILE A 68 11.30 19.83 -2.01
C ILE A 68 12.68 19.61 -1.38
N GLU A 69 12.77 18.80 -0.33
CA GLU A 69 14.04 18.44 0.32
C GLU A 69 14.98 17.68 -0.63
N GLU A 70 14.44 16.90 -1.56
CA GLU A 70 15.17 16.23 -2.65
C GLU A 70 15.61 17.20 -3.77
N GLY A 71 15.27 18.49 -3.69
CA GLY A 71 15.68 19.53 -4.63
C GLY A 71 14.75 19.70 -5.84
N MET A 72 13.52 19.16 -5.81
CA MET A 72 12.57 19.32 -6.90
C MET A 72 11.96 20.73 -6.91
N SER A 73 11.84 21.33 -8.11
CA SER A 73 11.23 22.65 -8.26
C SER A 73 9.73 22.62 -7.90
N PRO A 74 9.22 23.55 -7.07
CA PRO A 74 7.80 23.62 -6.71
C PRO A 74 6.85 23.68 -7.92
N GLN A 75 7.28 24.30 -9.03
CA GLN A 75 6.46 24.37 -10.24
C GLN A 75 6.19 23.00 -10.86
N VAL A 76 7.16 22.08 -10.77
CA VAL A 76 7.03 20.71 -11.28
C VAL A 76 6.06 19.93 -10.40
N ILE A 77 6.16 20.09 -9.08
CA ILE A 77 5.26 19.45 -8.12
C ILE A 77 3.81 19.91 -8.35
N VAL A 78 3.57 21.21 -8.49
CA VAL A 78 2.22 21.75 -8.76
C VAL A 78 1.66 21.21 -10.07
N LYS A 79 2.47 21.10 -11.13
CA LYS A 79 2.04 20.49 -12.39
C LYS A 79 1.66 19.01 -12.21
N GLY A 80 2.47 18.25 -11.47
CA GLY A 80 2.20 16.85 -11.14
C GLY A 80 0.91 16.67 -10.35
N LEU A 81 0.69 17.49 -9.31
CA LEU A 81 -0.53 17.45 -8.49
C LEU A 81 -1.79 17.79 -9.30
N ARG A 82 -1.71 18.75 -10.23
CA ARG A 82 -2.85 19.08 -11.12
C ARG A 82 -3.18 17.93 -12.08
N ALA A 83 -2.16 17.33 -12.70
CA ALA A 83 -2.35 16.17 -13.56
C ALA A 83 -2.94 14.97 -12.79
N ALA A 84 -2.45 14.73 -11.57
CA ALA A 84 -2.98 13.70 -10.69
C ALA A 84 -4.44 13.96 -10.31
N ARG A 85 -4.80 15.21 -9.98
CA ARG A 85 -6.18 15.62 -9.68
C ARG A 85 -7.11 15.30 -10.85
N ASP A 86 -6.74 15.68 -12.07
CA ASP A 86 -7.59 15.47 -13.24
C ASP A 86 -7.80 13.98 -13.53
N LEU A 87 -6.75 13.16 -13.39
CA LEU A 87 -6.84 11.70 -13.48
C LEU A 87 -7.70 11.10 -12.37
N MET A 88 -7.52 11.54 -11.12
CA MET A 88 -8.27 11.04 -9.97
C MET A 88 -9.74 11.40 -10.04
N VAL A 89 -10.11 12.61 -10.47
CA VAL A 89 -11.52 13.01 -10.60
C VAL A 89 -12.23 12.16 -11.66
N VAL A 90 -11.61 11.98 -12.82
CA VAL A 90 -12.18 11.14 -13.90
C VAL A 90 -12.31 9.68 -13.47
N LYS A 91 -11.30 9.16 -12.76
CA LYS A 91 -11.32 7.78 -12.25
C LYS A 91 -12.26 7.59 -11.07
N ALA A 92 -12.36 8.53 -10.15
CA ALA A 92 -13.31 8.49 -9.04
C ALA A 92 -14.75 8.41 -9.57
N VAL A 93 -15.11 9.27 -10.53
CA VAL A 93 -16.44 9.22 -11.18
C VAL A 93 -16.68 7.90 -11.91
N SER A 94 -15.63 7.29 -12.48
CA SER A 94 -15.74 6.03 -13.21
C SER A 94 -15.73 4.77 -12.31
N LEU A 95 -15.15 4.87 -11.11
CA LEU A 95 -14.98 3.78 -10.14
C LEU A 95 -15.99 3.80 -8.99
N LEU A 96 -16.80 4.85 -8.87
CA LEU A 96 -17.84 4.98 -7.85
C LEU A 96 -18.94 3.92 -8.05
N GLY A 97 -18.72 2.76 -7.43
CA GLY A 97 -19.76 2.07 -6.68
C GLY A 97 -19.88 2.66 -5.26
N ASP A 98 -21.00 2.36 -4.58
CA ASP A 98 -21.53 3.12 -3.44
C ASP A 98 -20.69 3.14 -2.14
N ASN A 99 -19.54 2.47 -2.06
CA ASN A 99 -18.71 2.43 -0.83
C ASN A 99 -17.23 2.69 -1.15
N LEU A 100 -16.80 3.94 -0.98
CA LEU A 100 -15.41 4.35 -1.16
C LEU A 100 -14.75 4.58 0.21
N ASP A 101 -13.79 3.73 0.58
CA ASP A 101 -12.91 3.97 1.73
C ASP A 101 -11.60 4.61 1.26
N CYS A 102 -11.24 5.77 1.82
CA CYS A 102 -10.00 6.48 1.48
C CYS A 102 -8.72 5.64 1.73
N SER A 103 -8.78 4.62 2.60
CA SER A 103 -7.68 3.69 2.86
C SER A 103 -7.32 2.78 1.67
N GLN A 104 -8.18 2.72 0.65
CA GLN A 104 -7.99 1.89 -0.55
C GLN A 104 -7.20 2.61 -1.66
N VAL A 105 -6.96 3.92 -1.52
CA VAL A 105 -6.15 4.70 -2.47
C VAL A 105 -4.70 4.73 -2.03
N GLY A 106 -3.83 3.97 -2.72
CA GLY A 106 -2.40 3.92 -2.46
C GLY A 106 -1.60 4.74 -3.46
N VAL A 107 -0.77 5.68 -2.99
CA VAL A 107 0.22 6.40 -3.82
C VAL A 107 1.58 5.71 -3.70
N LYS A 108 2.12 5.24 -4.83
CA LYS A 108 3.44 4.62 -4.88
C LYS A 108 4.46 5.53 -5.58
N LYS A 109 5.51 5.91 -4.85
CA LYS A 109 6.66 6.65 -5.39
C LYS A 109 7.65 5.66 -6.04
N GLU A 110 7.96 5.89 -7.31
CA GLU A 110 9.01 5.19 -8.06
C GLU A 110 10.11 6.20 -8.44
N THR A 111 11.36 5.83 -8.25
CA THR A 111 12.53 6.69 -8.57
C THR A 111 13.01 6.40 -9.98
N GLY A 112 13.17 7.44 -10.82
CA GLY A 112 13.79 7.31 -12.15
C GLY A 112 12.87 7.51 -13.37
N GLY A 113 11.82 8.33 -13.25
CA GLY A 113 10.95 8.75 -14.37
C GLY A 113 10.70 10.26 -14.38
N SER A 114 9.93 10.74 -15.36
CA SER A 114 9.44 12.12 -15.41
C SER A 114 8.07 12.24 -14.71
N TYR A 115 7.71 13.43 -14.25
CA TYR A 115 6.42 13.67 -13.59
C TYR A 115 5.21 13.29 -14.46
N GLY A 116 5.34 13.44 -15.79
CA GLY A 116 4.31 13.08 -16.77
C GLY A 116 4.12 11.58 -16.97
N ASP A 117 5.07 10.76 -16.52
CA ASP A 117 4.99 9.29 -16.64
C ASP A 117 4.14 8.68 -15.51
N SER A 118 3.61 9.51 -14.62
CA SER A 118 2.73 9.08 -13.53
C SER A 118 1.41 8.56 -14.09
N SER A 119 1.19 7.26 -14.00
CA SER A 119 -0.05 6.60 -14.42
C SER A 119 -0.81 6.07 -13.22
N VAL A 120 -2.14 6.25 -13.21
CA VAL A 120 -3.00 5.60 -12.22
C VAL A 120 -3.27 4.16 -12.67
N ILE A 121 -3.00 3.19 -11.80
CA ILE A 121 -3.21 1.77 -12.06
C ILE A 121 -4.61 1.38 -11.59
N ASP A 122 -5.39 0.76 -12.47
CA ASP A 122 -6.71 0.20 -12.14
C ASP A 122 -6.52 -1.17 -11.49
N GLY A 123 -6.11 -1.15 -10.22
CA GLY A 123 -5.78 -2.33 -9.43
C GLY A 123 -4.85 -2.00 -8.26
N VAL A 124 -4.21 -3.02 -7.71
CA VAL A 124 -3.26 -2.85 -6.59
C VAL A 124 -1.83 -2.96 -7.09
N ALA A 125 -0.98 -2.01 -6.71
CA ALA A 125 0.44 -2.00 -7.03
C ALA A 125 1.28 -2.26 -5.77
N PHE A 126 2.23 -3.19 -5.86
CA PHE A 126 3.13 -3.51 -4.77
C PHE A 126 4.58 -3.19 -5.14
N LYS A 127 5.34 -2.61 -4.21
CA LYS A 127 6.80 -2.50 -4.39
C LYS A 127 7.37 -3.90 -4.38
N LYS A 128 8.26 -4.19 -5.33
CA LYS A 128 9.04 -5.42 -5.31
C LYS A 128 9.87 -5.46 -4.02
N THR A 129 9.62 -6.44 -3.14
CA THR A 129 10.28 -6.55 -1.83
C THR A 129 11.57 -7.39 -1.90
N PHE A 130 11.61 -8.45 -2.69
CA PHE A 130 12.80 -9.30 -2.84
C PHE A 130 12.84 -10.00 -4.21
N SER A 131 14.04 -10.17 -4.78
CA SER A 131 14.26 -10.97 -6.00
C SER A 131 15.12 -12.17 -5.64
N TYR A 132 14.63 -13.37 -5.87
CA TYR A 132 15.43 -14.59 -5.69
C TYR A 132 15.93 -15.11 -7.05
N ALA A 133 16.95 -15.96 -7.03
CA ALA A 133 17.45 -16.59 -8.25
C ALA A 133 16.34 -17.46 -8.89
N GLY A 134 16.23 -17.39 -10.22
CA GLY A 134 15.08 -17.92 -10.98
C GLY A 134 13.98 -16.89 -11.29
N PHE A 135 14.00 -15.70 -10.67
CA PHE A 135 13.06 -14.61 -10.99
C PHE A 135 13.09 -14.21 -12.46
N GLU A 136 14.26 -14.21 -13.10
CA GLU A 136 14.38 -13.84 -14.52
C GLU A 136 13.74 -14.86 -15.47
N GLN A 137 13.59 -16.11 -15.02
CA GLN A 137 12.97 -17.18 -15.80
C GLN A 137 11.44 -17.19 -15.65
N GLN A 138 10.89 -16.39 -14.74
CA GLN A 138 9.45 -16.28 -14.54
C GLN A 138 8.80 -15.33 -15.57
N PRO A 139 7.58 -15.61 -16.02
CA PRO A 139 6.86 -14.73 -16.93
C PRO A 139 6.52 -13.40 -16.24
N LYS A 140 7.03 -12.29 -16.78
CA LYS A 140 6.81 -10.93 -16.25
C LYS A 140 5.42 -10.37 -16.54
N LYS A 141 4.69 -10.98 -17.46
CA LYS A 141 3.32 -10.62 -17.84
C LYS A 141 2.49 -11.89 -17.88
N ILE A 142 1.44 -11.93 -17.07
CA ILE A 142 0.48 -13.05 -17.04
C ILE A 142 -0.88 -12.45 -17.39
N LEU A 143 -1.55 -13.03 -18.39
CA LEU A 143 -2.91 -12.66 -18.77
C LEU A 143 -3.88 -13.43 -17.88
N SER A 144 -4.75 -12.71 -17.17
CA SER A 144 -5.75 -13.27 -16.24
C SER A 144 -5.18 -14.28 -15.22
N PRO A 145 -4.24 -13.85 -14.35
CA PRO A 145 -3.67 -14.72 -13.34
C PRO A 145 -4.69 -15.09 -12.25
N LYS A 146 -4.59 -16.30 -11.70
CA LYS A 146 -5.21 -16.62 -10.41
C LYS A 146 -4.31 -16.10 -9.29
N ILE A 147 -4.79 -15.16 -8.50
CA ILE A 147 -4.02 -14.55 -7.40
C ILE A 147 -4.27 -15.35 -6.11
N LEU A 148 -3.20 -15.85 -5.49
CA LEU A 148 -3.24 -16.51 -4.19
C LEU A 148 -2.53 -15.65 -3.15
N LEU A 149 -3.24 -15.28 -2.08
CA LEU A 149 -2.69 -14.55 -0.95
C LEU A 149 -2.45 -15.53 0.21
N LEU A 150 -1.20 -15.64 0.65
CA LEU A 150 -0.78 -16.55 1.71
C LEU A 150 -0.27 -15.77 2.92
N ASN A 151 -0.82 -16.04 4.09
CA ASN A 151 -0.26 -15.54 5.35
C ASN A 151 0.63 -16.61 6.00
N LEU A 152 1.57 -17.17 5.22
CA LEU A 152 2.48 -18.22 5.66
C LEU A 152 3.87 -17.97 5.07
N GLU A 153 4.90 -18.15 5.89
CA GLU A 153 6.30 -18.15 5.44
C GLU A 153 6.63 -19.48 4.77
N LEU A 154 6.97 -19.44 3.48
CA LEU A 154 7.40 -20.61 2.72
C LEU A 154 8.91 -20.74 2.77
N GLU A 155 9.44 -20.80 3.99
CA GLU A 155 10.86 -21.04 4.21
C GLU A 155 11.11 -22.52 4.50
N LEU A 156 12.27 -22.98 4.02
CA LEU A 156 12.85 -24.26 4.39
C LEU A 156 13.39 -24.15 5.82
N LYS A 157 12.51 -23.95 6.79
CA LYS A 157 12.90 -23.94 8.20
C LYS A 157 13.23 -25.39 8.58
N ALA A 158 14.47 -25.60 9.01
CA ALA A 158 14.73 -26.71 9.92
C ALA A 158 13.78 -26.52 11.10
N GLU A 159 13.07 -27.58 11.48
CA GLU A 159 12.06 -27.56 12.54
C GLU A 159 12.56 -26.71 13.71
N LYS A 160 11.81 -25.63 14.00
CA LYS A 160 12.18 -24.63 15.02
C LYS A 160 12.03 -25.13 16.45
N GLU A 161 11.64 -26.38 16.63
CA GLU A 161 11.60 -27.02 17.94
C GLU A 161 12.65 -28.11 17.98
N ASN A 162 13.52 -28.01 18.98
CA ASN A 162 14.66 -28.83 19.37
C ASN A 162 14.43 -30.37 19.39
N ALA A 163 13.96 -30.98 18.32
CA ALA A 163 13.87 -32.42 18.17
C ALA A 163 15.26 -32.96 17.79
N GLU A 164 16.04 -33.35 18.78
CA GLU A 164 17.28 -34.11 18.54
C GLU A 164 16.93 -35.50 17.99
N VAL A 165 16.86 -35.63 16.66
CA VAL A 165 16.75 -36.95 16.02
C VAL A 165 18.13 -37.61 16.04
N ARG A 166 18.42 -38.38 17.09
CA ARG A 166 19.63 -39.18 17.19
C ARG A 166 19.50 -40.42 16.32
N LEU A 167 20.19 -40.42 15.18
CA LEU A 167 20.21 -41.53 14.22
C LEU A 167 21.56 -42.22 14.27
N SER A 168 21.61 -43.42 14.84
CA SER A 168 22.82 -44.24 14.92
C SER A 168 23.10 -44.96 13.58
N ASP A 169 22.04 -45.35 12.86
CA ASP A 169 22.17 -46.16 11.64
C ASP A 169 22.21 -45.32 10.36
N PRO A 170 23.17 -45.59 9.45
CA PRO A 170 23.36 -44.81 8.22
C PRO A 170 22.22 -44.96 7.21
N ASP A 171 21.52 -46.09 7.20
CA ASP A 171 20.41 -46.34 6.26
C ASP A 171 19.13 -45.62 6.68
N VAL A 172 18.82 -45.61 7.97
CA VAL A 172 17.69 -44.84 8.53
C VAL A 172 17.89 -43.34 8.31
N ARG A 173 19.14 -42.86 8.36
CA ARG A 173 19.50 -41.46 8.05
C ARG A 173 19.26 -41.08 6.59
N LYS A 174 19.51 -42.00 5.65
CA LYS A 174 19.22 -41.75 4.22
C LYS A 174 17.72 -41.68 3.99
N GLU A 175 16.95 -42.55 4.65
CA GLU A 175 15.51 -42.63 4.49
C GLU A 175 14.77 -41.42 5.09
N THR A 176 15.14 -41.00 6.30
CA THR A 176 14.60 -39.76 6.91
C THR A 176 14.90 -38.53 6.05
N LYS A 177 16.11 -38.44 5.47
CA LYS A 177 16.44 -37.37 4.50
C LYS A 177 15.61 -37.45 3.22
N ARG A 178 15.20 -38.64 2.78
CA ARG A 178 14.32 -38.81 1.61
C ARG A 178 12.89 -38.41 1.93
N ARG A 179 12.34 -38.82 3.07
CA ARG A 179 11.00 -38.42 3.55
C ARG A 179 10.88 -36.91 3.73
N GLN A 180 11.84 -36.29 4.43
CA GLN A 180 11.89 -34.84 4.55
C GLN A 180 11.99 -34.13 3.20
N LYS A 181 12.62 -34.73 2.19
CA LYS A 181 12.64 -34.16 0.82
C LYS A 181 11.31 -34.41 0.08
N GLY A 182 10.59 -35.48 0.38
CA GLY A 182 9.27 -35.81 -0.17
C GLY A 182 8.19 -34.87 0.31
N ASP A 183 8.02 -34.73 1.63
CA ASP A 183 7.03 -33.83 2.25
C ASP A 183 7.22 -32.37 1.79
N LYS A 184 8.49 -31.98 1.57
CA LYS A 184 8.88 -30.66 1.03
C LYS A 184 8.58 -30.47 -0.45
N LYS A 185 8.37 -31.54 -1.22
CA LYS A 185 7.95 -31.48 -2.63
C LYS A 185 6.44 -31.52 -2.76
N GLU A 186 5.73 -32.26 -1.91
CA GLU A 186 4.27 -32.38 -1.99
C GLU A 186 3.54 -31.06 -1.73
N THR A 187 4.02 -30.26 -0.78
CA THR A 187 3.46 -28.93 -0.47
C THR A 187 3.44 -27.99 -1.69
N PRO A 188 4.55 -27.70 -2.39
CA PRO A 188 4.52 -26.88 -3.61
C PRO A 188 3.81 -27.54 -4.80
N VAL A 189 3.86 -28.89 -4.92
CA VAL A 189 3.17 -29.61 -6.01
C VAL A 189 1.65 -29.51 -5.90
N SER A 190 1.10 -29.49 -4.68
CA SER A 190 -0.34 -29.27 -4.46
C SER A 190 -0.80 -27.90 -5.01
N PHE A 191 0.01 -26.85 -4.86
CA PHE A 191 -0.30 -25.51 -5.40
C PHE A 191 -0.20 -25.45 -6.93
N CYS A 192 0.64 -26.28 -7.55
CA CYS A 192 0.79 -26.30 -9.01
C CYS A 192 -0.46 -26.81 -9.74
N SER A 193 -1.29 -27.62 -9.08
CA SER A 193 -2.54 -28.13 -9.67
C SER A 193 -3.60 -27.05 -9.96
N LEU A 194 -3.41 -25.83 -9.43
CA LEU A 194 -4.37 -24.72 -9.54
C LEU A 194 -4.25 -23.93 -10.86
N GLY A 195 -3.24 -24.20 -11.69
CA GLY A 195 -2.99 -23.50 -12.96
C GLY A 195 -2.06 -22.27 -12.80
N PRO A 196 -2.03 -21.32 -13.76
CA PRO A 196 -1.14 -20.17 -13.72
C PRO A 196 -1.47 -19.27 -12.52
N LEU A 197 -0.58 -19.30 -11.53
CA LEU A 197 -0.77 -18.72 -10.20
C LEU A 197 0.19 -17.55 -9.96
N PHE A 198 -0.32 -16.43 -9.47
CA PHE A 198 0.47 -15.38 -8.84
C PHE A 198 0.33 -15.51 -7.33
N ALA A 199 1.39 -15.94 -6.64
CA ALA A 199 1.36 -16.11 -5.18
C ALA A 199 2.06 -14.94 -4.48
N GLY A 200 1.34 -14.23 -3.62
CA GLY A 200 1.90 -13.26 -2.69
C GLY A 200 1.86 -13.81 -1.28
N SER A 201 2.94 -13.71 -0.51
CA SER A 201 2.91 -14.00 0.91
C SER A 201 3.39 -12.83 1.75
N GLY A 202 2.86 -12.73 2.97
CA GLY A 202 3.30 -11.77 3.99
C GLY A 202 4.66 -12.13 4.61
N GLY A 203 5.26 -13.27 4.22
CA GLY A 203 6.49 -13.83 4.77
C GLY A 203 7.56 -14.11 3.70
N CYS A 204 8.74 -14.56 4.10
CA CYS A 204 9.82 -14.88 3.17
C CYS A 204 9.55 -16.17 2.36
N PHE A 205 10.01 -16.20 1.09
CA PHE A 205 10.02 -17.39 0.23
C PHE A 205 11.42 -17.98 0.15
N SER A 206 11.56 -19.30 0.29
CA SER A 206 12.83 -20.01 0.09
C SER A 206 13.12 -20.33 -1.38
N PHE A 207 14.40 -20.35 -1.73
CA PHE A 207 14.93 -20.59 -3.08
C PHE A 207 14.42 -21.90 -3.74
N SER A 208 14.28 -22.99 -2.98
CA SER A 208 13.81 -24.27 -3.50
C SER A 208 12.33 -24.29 -3.88
N CYS A 209 11.50 -23.49 -3.20
CA CYS A 209 10.07 -23.40 -3.52
C CYS A 209 9.84 -22.70 -4.85
N LEU A 210 10.64 -21.70 -5.19
CA LEU A 210 10.54 -20.94 -6.44
C LEU A 210 10.98 -21.76 -7.67
N LEU A 211 12.06 -22.56 -7.56
CA LEU A 211 12.53 -23.40 -8.67
C LEU A 211 11.50 -24.46 -9.07
N SER A 212 10.75 -25.00 -8.11
CA SER A 212 9.74 -26.04 -8.34
C SER A 212 8.56 -25.53 -9.17
N VAL A 213 8.24 -24.23 -9.04
CA VAL A 213 7.17 -23.56 -9.79
C VAL A 213 7.63 -23.19 -11.21
N SER A 214 8.92 -22.89 -11.40
CA SER A 214 9.48 -22.55 -12.73
C SER A 214 9.71 -23.77 -13.64
N PHE A 215 9.98 -24.96 -13.08
CA PHE A 215 10.35 -26.15 -13.85
C PHE A 215 9.16 -26.96 -14.42
N LEU A 216 7.93 -26.51 -14.23
CA LEU A 216 6.70 -27.25 -14.58
C LEU A 216 5.79 -26.51 -15.57
N PHE A 217 6.36 -25.59 -16.36
CA PHE A 217 5.75 -25.04 -17.57
C PHE A 217 6.36 -25.66 -18.83
#